data_AF-A0A923TU66-F1
#
_entry.id   AF-A0A923TU66-F1
#
_cell.length_a   1.000
_cell.length_b   1.000
_cell.length_c   1.000
_cell.angle_alpha   90.00
_cell.angle_beta   90.00
_cell.angle_gamma   90.00
#
_symmetry.space_group_name_H-M   'P 1'
#
loop_
_entity.id
_entity.type
_entity.pdbx_description
1 polymer ?
#
loop_
_entity_poly.entity_id
_entity_poly.type
_entity_poly.pdbx_seq_one_letter_code
_entity_poly.pdbx_strand_id
1 'polypeptide(L)'
;MSKLILLLLLFFTAPALTVKQSAIITKVKEANACLARKDYVNALKLFKTLHQQVDRKNQLYAEIAPGYATSIYYSMAVPKWNFEWRKIIDLSNEFLKILHTDKEFLGAGFKMQTEAVYENIIIAYSGLGQREKAKPFQEKLYEIYKSKQLINPLRRSYYFEIFECNSKYITGSEFYAAKDKSGMKTDAEIAPYIYFVNVRTAAGEEKLLYALEVLKFRKIKSNDPDYILTKVVYATNGAQNINETLEKYTFTTPLDYDKLHTAVLTYLKCKN
;
A
#
# COMPACT_ATOMS: atom_id res chain seq x y z
N MET A 1 -2.79 57.05 24.26
CA MET A 1 -3.65 56.20 23.43
C MET A 1 -4.65 55.51 24.33
N SER A 2 -5.93 55.84 24.18
CA SER A 2 -6.95 55.62 25.21
C SER A 2 -7.46 54.17 25.21
N LYS A 3 -7.84 53.67 26.40
CA LYS A 3 -8.54 52.40 26.61
C LYS A 3 -9.78 52.22 25.69
N LEU A 4 -10.32 53.34 25.16
CA LEU A 4 -11.42 53.38 24.21
C LEU A 4 -11.08 52.76 22.85
N ILE A 5 -9.86 52.99 22.32
CA ILE A 5 -9.40 52.41 21.05
C ILE A 5 -9.24 50.88 21.17
N LEU A 6 -8.76 50.41 22.33
CA LEU A 6 -8.60 48.99 22.63
C LEU A 6 -9.96 48.27 22.74
N LEU A 7 -10.96 48.91 23.37
CA LEU A 7 -12.33 48.38 23.47
C LEU A 7 -13.07 48.35 22.13
N LEU A 8 -12.89 49.36 21.27
CA LEU A 8 -13.43 49.39 19.92
C LEU A 8 -12.79 48.31 19.02
N LEU A 9 -11.47 48.08 19.10
CA LEU A 9 -10.79 46.98 18.41
C LEU A 9 -11.28 45.60 18.86
N LEU A 10 -11.53 45.41 20.16
CA LEU A 10 -12.12 44.17 20.69
C LEU A 10 -13.56 43.93 20.19
N PHE A 11 -14.39 44.98 20.12
CA PHE A 11 -15.78 44.86 19.65
C PHE A 11 -15.91 44.58 18.14
N PHE A 12 -15.02 45.11 17.31
CA PHE A 12 -15.07 44.88 15.85
C PHE A 12 -14.43 43.56 15.40
N THR A 13 -13.48 43.03 16.16
CA THR A 13 -12.80 41.76 15.81
C THR A 13 -13.57 40.52 16.27
N ALA A 14 -14.31 40.59 17.39
CA ALA A 14 -15.00 39.43 17.96
C ALA A 14 -16.07 38.79 17.04
N PRO A 15 -16.93 39.53 16.31
CA PRO A 15 -17.93 38.93 15.41
C PRO A 15 -17.31 38.24 14.19
N ALA A 16 -16.22 38.78 13.66
CA ALA A 16 -15.53 38.19 12.50
C ALA A 16 -14.85 36.85 12.88
N LEU A 17 -14.30 36.77 14.10
CA LEU A 17 -13.73 35.56 14.65
C LEU A 17 -14.78 34.45 14.86
N THR A 18 -15.98 34.78 15.35
CA THR A 18 -17.05 33.80 15.59
C THR A 18 -17.68 33.26 14.30
N VAL A 19 -17.87 34.11 13.29
CA VAL A 19 -18.38 33.69 11.97
C VAL A 19 -17.37 32.80 11.23
N LYS A 20 -16.06 33.11 11.32
CA LYS A 20 -15.03 32.26 10.73
C LYS A 20 -14.98 30.88 11.40
N GLN A 21 -15.12 30.83 12.73
CA GLN A 21 -15.12 29.57 13.47
C GLN A 21 -16.36 28.71 13.17
N SER A 22 -17.55 29.29 13.04
CA SER A 22 -18.78 28.54 12.71
C SER A 22 -18.70 27.89 11.32
N ALA A 23 -18.12 28.59 10.33
CA ALA A 23 -17.90 28.03 9.00
C ALA A 23 -16.92 26.83 9.01
N ILE A 24 -15.86 26.89 9.81
CA ILE A 24 -14.92 25.77 9.98
C ILE A 24 -15.63 24.57 10.61
N ILE A 25 -16.42 24.79 11.68
CA ILE A 25 -17.18 23.71 12.36
C ILE A 25 -18.10 23.00 11.37
N THR A 26 -18.85 23.75 10.55
CA THR A 26 -19.76 23.17 9.55
C THR A 26 -19.00 22.29 8.55
N LYS A 27 -17.88 22.78 8.00
CA LYS A 27 -17.07 22.00 7.06
C LYS A 27 -16.46 20.75 7.69
N VAL A 28 -16.02 20.82 8.95
CA VAL A 28 -15.52 19.65 9.68
C VAL A 28 -16.63 18.60 9.82
N LYS A 29 -17.85 19.02 10.20
CA LYS A 29 -19.01 18.11 10.28
C LYS A 29 -19.34 17.48 8.93
N GLU A 30 -19.30 18.24 7.84
CA GLU A 30 -19.51 17.72 6.49
C GLU A 30 -18.43 16.69 6.10
N ALA A 31 -17.17 16.99 6.38
CA ALA A 31 -16.05 16.10 6.09
C ALA A 31 -16.16 14.77 6.87
N ASN A 32 -16.53 14.84 8.16
CA ASN A 32 -16.81 13.66 8.96
C ASN A 32 -18.03 12.87 8.49
N ALA A 33 -19.07 13.54 8.00
CA ALA A 33 -20.23 12.85 7.42
C ALA A 33 -19.85 12.08 6.15
N CYS A 34 -18.92 12.60 5.34
CA CYS A 34 -18.33 11.86 4.23
C CYS A 34 -17.56 10.62 4.72
N LEU A 35 -16.71 10.74 5.75
CA LEU A 35 -16.00 9.60 6.34
C LEU A 35 -16.97 8.52 6.87
N ALA A 36 -18.02 8.91 7.58
CA ALA A 36 -19.03 7.99 8.11
C ALA A 36 -19.73 7.18 7.01
N ARG A 37 -19.90 7.78 5.82
CA ARG A 37 -20.46 7.12 4.62
C ARG A 37 -19.40 6.41 3.76
N LYS A 38 -18.14 6.37 4.20
CA LYS A 38 -16.98 5.84 3.44
C LYS A 38 -16.74 6.55 2.10
N ASP A 39 -17.22 7.79 1.98
CA ASP A 39 -16.97 8.65 0.83
C ASP A 39 -15.62 9.37 1.00
N TYR A 40 -14.55 8.59 0.89
CA TYR A 40 -13.20 9.04 1.19
C TYR A 40 -12.70 10.11 0.21
N VAL A 41 -13.20 10.12 -1.03
CA VAL A 41 -12.81 11.11 -2.05
C VAL A 41 -13.32 12.50 -1.69
N ASN A 42 -14.61 12.61 -1.30
CA ASN A 42 -15.15 13.90 -0.87
C ASN A 42 -14.61 14.31 0.51
N ALA A 43 -14.43 13.35 1.43
CA ALA A 43 -13.77 13.60 2.72
C ALA A 43 -12.36 14.18 2.50
N LEU A 44 -11.57 13.58 1.60
CA LEU A 44 -10.22 14.04 1.26
C LEU A 44 -10.22 15.47 0.76
N LYS A 45 -11.14 15.82 -0.15
CA LYS A 45 -11.26 17.19 -0.68
C LYS A 45 -11.57 18.21 0.42
N LEU A 46 -12.51 17.89 1.32
CA LEU A 46 -12.92 18.78 2.40
C LEU A 46 -11.82 18.93 3.46
N PHE A 47 -11.24 17.81 3.92
CA PHE A 47 -10.16 17.83 4.90
C PHE A 47 -8.89 18.48 4.37
N LYS A 48 -8.53 18.29 3.10
CA LYS A 48 -7.40 18.99 2.48
C LYS A 48 -7.59 20.50 2.49
N THR A 49 -8.79 20.97 2.19
CA THR A 49 -9.13 22.41 2.24
C THR A 49 -9.03 22.93 3.67
N LEU A 50 -9.58 22.20 4.64
CA LEU A 50 -9.50 22.55 6.06
C LEU A 50 -8.05 22.60 6.56
N HIS A 51 -7.25 21.59 6.24
CA HIS A 51 -5.84 21.47 6.63
C HIS A 51 -5.00 22.65 6.14
N GLN A 52 -5.27 23.14 4.93
CA GLN A 52 -4.57 24.29 4.34
C GLN A 52 -5.01 25.64 4.91
N GLN A 53 -6.25 25.76 5.41
CA GLN A 53 -6.86 27.04 5.81
C GLN A 53 -6.90 27.27 7.32
N VAL A 54 -6.88 26.20 8.11
CA VAL A 54 -7.02 26.27 9.57
C VAL A 54 -5.64 26.26 10.22
N ASP A 55 -5.39 27.23 11.09
CA ASP A 55 -4.15 27.32 11.87
C ASP A 55 -4.00 26.10 12.78
N ARG A 56 -2.77 25.57 12.91
CA ARG A 56 -2.45 24.43 13.79
C ARG A 56 -2.81 24.66 15.26
N LYS A 57 -2.87 25.92 15.71
CA LYS A 57 -3.29 26.31 17.06
C LYS A 57 -4.81 26.30 17.23
N ASN A 58 -5.60 26.15 16.16
CA ASN A 58 -7.04 26.04 16.27
C ASN A 58 -7.41 24.71 16.95
N GLN A 59 -8.35 24.77 17.89
CA GLN A 59 -8.83 23.60 18.64
C GLN A 59 -9.35 22.46 17.75
N LEU A 60 -9.84 22.77 16.54
CA LEU A 60 -10.35 21.77 15.59
C LEU A 60 -9.24 21.10 14.77
N TYR A 61 -8.01 21.60 14.82
CA TYR A 61 -6.92 21.04 14.03
C TYR A 61 -6.61 19.58 14.43
N ALA A 62 -6.77 19.26 15.72
CA ALA A 62 -6.65 17.90 16.24
C ALA A 62 -7.68 16.91 15.67
N GLU A 63 -8.77 17.40 15.09
CA GLU A 63 -9.76 16.60 14.37
C GLU A 63 -9.49 16.59 12.86
N ILE A 64 -9.05 17.73 12.31
CA ILE A 64 -8.75 17.90 10.88
C ILE A 64 -7.58 17.03 10.44
N ALA A 65 -6.46 17.03 11.16
CA ALA A 65 -5.26 16.29 10.79
C ALA A 65 -5.49 14.77 10.66
N PRO A 66 -6.05 14.07 11.68
CA PRO A 66 -6.34 12.64 11.53
C PRO A 66 -7.44 12.36 10.50
N GLY A 67 -8.44 13.22 10.35
CA GLY A 67 -9.46 13.10 9.30
C GLY A 67 -8.86 13.18 7.90
N TYR A 68 -7.91 14.09 7.69
CA TYR A 68 -7.18 14.23 6.44
C TYR A 68 -6.32 13.00 6.14
N ALA A 69 -5.47 12.59 7.09
CA ALA A 69 -4.62 11.41 6.95
C ALA A 69 -5.43 10.15 6.63
N THR A 70 -6.55 9.95 7.34
CA THR A 70 -7.50 8.84 7.10
C THR A 70 -8.08 8.89 5.70
N SER A 71 -8.50 10.07 5.25
CA SER A 71 -9.09 10.25 3.92
C SER A 71 -8.09 9.97 2.81
N ILE A 72 -6.83 10.39 2.96
CA ILE A 72 -5.75 10.08 2.01
C ILE A 72 -5.55 8.57 1.95
N TYR A 73 -5.38 7.92 3.10
CA TYR A 73 -5.09 6.48 3.19
C TYR A 73 -6.14 5.64 2.46
N TYR A 74 -7.43 5.85 2.76
CA TYR A 74 -8.49 5.08 2.13
C TYR A 74 -8.77 5.48 0.68
N SER A 75 -8.46 6.72 0.27
CA SER A 75 -8.59 7.15 -1.13
C SER A 75 -7.60 6.46 -2.08
N MET A 76 -6.55 5.81 -1.57
CA MET A 76 -5.62 5.03 -2.39
C MET A 76 -6.23 3.71 -2.91
N ALA A 77 -7.31 3.21 -2.30
CA ALA A 77 -7.88 1.92 -2.66
C ALA A 77 -8.38 1.89 -4.11
N VAL A 78 -9.22 2.84 -4.52
CA VAL A 78 -9.78 2.86 -5.90
C VAL A 78 -8.69 3.00 -6.96
N PRO A 79 -7.74 3.96 -6.86
CA PRO A 79 -6.61 4.05 -7.79
C PRO A 79 -5.79 2.76 -7.90
N LYS A 80 -5.58 2.03 -6.80
CA LYS A 80 -4.86 0.74 -6.78
C LYS A 80 -5.53 -0.29 -7.68
N TRP A 81 -6.85 -0.42 -7.60
CA TRP A 81 -7.60 -1.41 -8.36
C TRP A 81 -7.92 -0.98 -9.80
N ASN A 82 -7.78 0.31 -10.09
CA ASN A 82 -7.87 0.87 -11.46
C ASN A 82 -6.51 1.09 -12.12
N PHE A 83 -5.42 0.64 -11.48
CA PHE A 83 -4.05 0.80 -11.99
C PHE A 83 -3.64 2.27 -12.23
N GLU A 84 -4.22 3.22 -11.48
CA GLU A 84 -3.91 4.67 -11.52
C GLU A 84 -2.63 4.98 -10.73
N TRP A 85 -1.49 4.42 -11.14
CA TRP A 85 -0.24 4.39 -10.38
C TRP A 85 0.30 5.73 -9.91
N ARG A 86 0.25 6.75 -10.78
CA ARG A 86 0.73 8.10 -10.41
C ARG A 86 -0.06 8.67 -9.24
N LYS A 87 -1.38 8.47 -9.23
CA LYS A 87 -2.26 8.93 -8.15
C LYS A 87 -1.99 8.20 -6.84
N ILE A 88 -1.64 6.92 -6.87
CA ILE A 88 -1.20 6.19 -5.67
C ILE A 88 0.08 6.80 -5.12
N ILE A 89 1.06 7.08 -5.98
CA ILE A 89 2.33 7.71 -5.57
C ILE A 89 2.06 9.08 -4.95
N ASP A 90 1.23 9.91 -5.59
CA ASP A 90 0.89 11.26 -5.10
C ASP A 90 0.21 11.20 -3.73
N LEU A 91 -0.82 10.36 -3.58
CA LEU A 91 -1.52 10.17 -2.31
C LEU A 91 -0.60 9.59 -1.22
N SER A 92 0.26 8.63 -1.58
CA SER A 92 1.20 8.02 -0.64
C SER A 92 2.21 9.05 -0.13
N ASN A 93 2.77 9.87 -1.02
CA ASN A 93 3.69 10.94 -0.64
C ASN A 93 3.00 12.02 0.20
N GLU A 94 1.75 12.37 -0.14
CA GLU A 94 0.93 13.29 0.66
C GLU A 94 0.70 12.74 2.07
N PHE A 95 0.37 11.45 2.20
CA PHE A 95 0.21 10.78 3.49
C PHE A 95 1.50 10.80 4.31
N LEU A 96 2.63 10.41 3.73
CA LEU A 96 3.93 10.42 4.41
C LEU A 96 4.34 11.83 4.86
N LYS A 97 4.00 12.85 4.08
CA LYS A 97 4.21 14.26 4.47
C LYS A 97 3.38 14.62 5.72
N ILE A 98 2.10 14.26 5.74
CA ILE A 98 1.21 14.51 6.89
C ILE A 98 1.70 13.80 8.15
N LEU A 99 2.14 12.54 8.03
CA LEU A 99 2.75 11.82 9.15
C LEU A 99 3.95 12.57 9.76
N HIS A 100 4.72 13.28 8.94
CA HIS A 100 5.86 14.04 9.40
C HIS A 100 5.46 15.39 9.99
N THR A 101 4.64 16.17 9.28
CA THR A 101 4.31 17.55 9.67
C THR A 101 3.35 17.63 10.84
N ASP A 102 2.45 16.64 10.98
CA ASP A 102 1.32 16.69 11.90
C ASP A 102 1.40 15.61 12.99
N LYS A 103 2.57 15.01 13.18
CA LYS A 103 2.79 13.88 14.10
C LYS A 103 2.22 14.07 15.51
N GLU A 104 2.13 15.31 16.00
CA GLU A 104 1.60 15.66 17.33
C GLU A 104 0.07 15.55 17.43
N PHE A 105 -0.63 15.58 16.30
CA PHE A 105 -2.08 15.39 16.20
C PHE A 105 -2.46 13.98 15.77
N LEU A 106 -1.48 13.15 15.41
CA LEU A 106 -1.71 11.81 14.88
C LEU A 106 -1.42 10.76 15.95
N GLY A 107 -2.40 9.90 16.20
CA GLY A 107 -2.25 8.76 17.10
C GLY A 107 -1.32 7.67 16.53
N ALA A 108 -0.87 6.76 17.41
CA ALA A 108 0.03 5.65 17.05
C ALA A 108 -0.50 4.75 15.91
N GLY A 109 -1.83 4.69 15.70
CA GLY A 109 -2.44 3.93 14.62
C GLY A 109 -1.99 4.37 13.21
N PHE A 110 -1.60 5.63 13.03
CA PHE A 110 -1.08 6.12 11.74
C PHE A 110 0.34 5.64 11.45
N LYS A 111 1.14 5.35 12.48
CA LYS A 111 2.46 4.73 12.31
C LYS A 111 2.33 3.35 11.68
N MET A 112 1.34 2.57 12.11
CA MET A 112 1.04 1.25 11.53
C MET A 112 0.67 1.33 10.04
N GLN A 113 -0.04 2.39 9.63
CA GLN A 113 -0.42 2.59 8.22
C GLN A 113 0.76 2.94 7.30
N THR A 114 1.89 3.39 7.86
CA THR A 114 3.10 3.77 7.10
C THR A 114 3.64 2.59 6.28
N GLU A 115 3.63 1.39 6.86
CA GLU A 115 4.12 0.17 6.21
C GLU A 115 3.27 -0.19 4.98
N ALA A 116 1.95 -0.09 5.10
CA ALA A 116 1.03 -0.30 3.98
C ALA A 116 1.19 0.77 2.88
N VAL A 117 1.55 2.00 3.25
CA VAL A 117 1.87 3.06 2.28
C VAL A 117 3.16 2.76 1.53
N TYR A 118 4.19 2.22 2.20
CA TYR A 118 5.40 1.76 1.52
C TYR A 118 5.09 0.66 0.50
N GLU A 119 4.27 -0.34 0.87
CA GLU A 119 3.80 -1.37 -0.07
C GLU A 119 3.09 -0.74 -1.29
N ASN A 120 2.16 0.20 -1.08
CA ASN A 120 1.46 0.87 -2.18
C ASN A 120 2.40 1.63 -3.12
N ILE A 121 3.45 2.28 -2.58
CA ILE A 121 4.46 2.95 -3.40
C ILE A 121 5.26 1.94 -4.22
N ILE A 122 5.64 0.81 -3.62
CA ILE A 122 6.38 -0.26 -4.32
C ILE A 122 5.55 -0.77 -5.50
N ILE A 123 4.28 -1.14 -5.26
CA ILE A 123 3.37 -1.61 -6.29
C ILE A 123 3.24 -0.57 -7.41
N ALA A 124 3.02 0.70 -7.06
CA ALA A 124 2.79 1.76 -8.04
C ALA A 124 4.03 2.04 -8.91
N TYR A 125 5.23 2.03 -8.32
CA TYR A 125 6.46 2.16 -9.11
C TYR A 125 6.71 0.93 -9.99
N SER A 126 6.46 -0.28 -9.49
CA SER A 126 6.51 -1.51 -10.30
C SER A 126 5.55 -1.43 -11.48
N GLY A 127 4.30 -1.01 -11.25
CA GLY A 127 3.29 -0.84 -12.29
C GLY A 127 3.62 0.23 -13.35
N LEU A 128 4.53 1.16 -13.04
CA LEU A 128 5.08 2.13 -13.99
C LEU A 128 6.38 1.65 -14.67
N GLY A 129 6.84 0.43 -14.39
CA GLY A 129 8.15 -0.07 -14.85
C GLY A 129 9.35 0.65 -14.21
N GLN A 130 9.14 1.32 -13.07
CA GLN A 130 10.15 2.13 -12.38
C GLN A 130 10.64 1.46 -11.09
N ARG A 131 11.00 0.17 -11.15
CA ARG A 131 11.33 -0.66 -9.98
C ARG A 131 12.49 -0.12 -9.15
N GLU A 132 13.47 0.54 -9.78
CA GLU A 132 14.56 1.21 -9.05
C GLU A 132 14.06 2.25 -8.05
N LYS A 133 12.95 2.93 -8.33
CA LYS A 133 12.34 3.89 -7.40
C LYS A 133 11.54 3.23 -6.28
N ALA A 134 11.18 1.95 -6.42
CA ALA A 134 10.53 1.16 -5.39
C ALA A 134 11.52 0.66 -4.33
N LYS A 135 12.77 0.40 -4.72
CA LYS A 135 13.81 -0.21 -3.88
C LYS A 135 14.00 0.47 -2.51
N PRO A 136 14.06 1.81 -2.39
CA PRO A 136 14.18 2.45 -1.07
C PRO A 136 13.01 2.16 -0.12
N PHE A 137 11.81 1.90 -0.65
CA PHE A 137 10.63 1.58 0.15
C PHE A 137 10.61 0.10 0.55
N GLN A 138 11.09 -0.77 -0.33
CA GLN A 138 11.35 -2.18 -0.01
C GLN A 138 12.40 -2.29 1.11
N GLU A 139 13.50 -1.56 1.02
CA GLU A 139 14.54 -1.53 2.06
C GLU A 139 13.97 -1.11 3.43
N LYS A 140 13.13 -0.08 3.48
CA LYS A 140 12.43 0.32 4.71
C LYS A 140 11.55 -0.79 5.28
N LEU A 141 10.81 -1.50 4.43
CA LEU A 141 10.01 -2.65 4.87
C LEU A 141 10.90 -3.76 5.45
N TYR A 142 12.05 -4.04 4.84
CA TYR A 142 13.03 -4.99 5.38
C TYR A 142 13.65 -4.54 6.71
N GLU A 143 13.94 -3.26 6.88
CA GLU A 143 14.42 -2.71 8.16
C GLU A 143 13.38 -2.92 9.28
N ILE A 144 12.10 -2.64 8.99
CA ILE A 144 11.00 -2.83 9.93
C ILE A 144 10.75 -4.33 10.21
N TYR A 145 10.93 -5.19 9.19
CA TYR A 145 10.89 -6.65 9.37
C TYR A 145 11.99 -7.12 10.32
N LYS A 146 13.24 -6.70 10.09
CA LYS A 146 14.41 -7.09 10.90
C LYS A 146 14.28 -6.61 12.35
N SER A 147 13.63 -5.47 12.59
CA SER A 147 13.32 -4.98 13.93
C SER A 147 12.09 -5.65 14.58
N LYS A 148 11.42 -6.58 13.87
CA LYS A 148 10.21 -7.30 14.30
C LYS A 148 9.02 -6.38 14.59
N GLN A 149 8.96 -5.23 13.91
CA GLN A 149 7.94 -4.21 14.16
C GLN A 149 6.79 -4.23 13.14
N LEU A 150 6.92 -4.99 12.04
CA LEU A 150 5.87 -5.07 11.02
C LEU A 150 4.53 -5.48 11.63
N ILE A 151 3.45 -4.92 11.09
CA ILE A 151 2.08 -5.26 11.48
C ILE A 151 1.55 -6.45 10.67
N ASN A 152 0.53 -7.13 11.17
CA ASN A 152 -0.22 -8.07 10.31
C ASN A 152 -1.04 -7.28 9.28
N PRO A 153 -1.12 -7.71 8.00
CA PRO A 153 -0.56 -8.95 7.44
C PRO A 153 0.89 -8.85 6.95
N LEU A 154 1.49 -7.65 6.93
CA LEU A 154 2.82 -7.39 6.39
C LEU A 154 3.96 -8.15 7.08
N ARG A 155 3.77 -8.71 8.27
CA ARG A 155 4.80 -9.54 8.95
C ARG A 155 5.36 -10.70 8.12
N ARG A 156 4.60 -11.21 7.15
CA ARG A 156 4.96 -12.42 6.38
C ARG A 156 5.48 -12.09 5.00
N SER A 157 4.82 -11.16 4.34
CA SER A 157 5.07 -10.79 2.96
C SER A 157 4.49 -9.41 2.68
N TYR A 158 4.88 -8.84 1.56
CA TYR A 158 4.24 -7.64 1.01
C TYR A 158 4.04 -7.84 -0.49
N TYR A 159 3.08 -7.12 -1.08
CA TYR A 159 2.90 -7.11 -2.53
C TYR A 159 3.92 -6.18 -3.17
N PHE A 160 4.72 -6.70 -4.11
CA PHE A 160 5.66 -5.88 -4.87
C PHE A 160 5.09 -5.45 -6.23
N GLU A 161 4.01 -6.09 -6.69
CA GLU A 161 3.45 -5.84 -8.01
C GLU A 161 1.99 -6.31 -8.14
N ILE A 162 1.23 -5.61 -8.99
CA ILE A 162 -0.17 -5.87 -9.31
C ILE A 162 -0.41 -5.52 -10.78
N PHE A 163 -1.05 -6.41 -11.54
CA PHE A 163 -1.48 -6.12 -12.92
C PHE A 163 -2.65 -7.00 -13.37
N GLU A 164 -3.28 -6.64 -14.48
CA GLU A 164 -4.29 -7.46 -15.15
C GLU A 164 -3.73 -8.11 -16.41
N CYS A 165 -4.09 -9.37 -16.65
CA CYS A 165 -3.76 -10.07 -17.87
C CYS A 165 -4.87 -11.04 -18.28
N ASN A 166 -5.40 -10.89 -19.50
CA ASN A 166 -6.43 -11.77 -20.06
C ASN A 166 -7.60 -12.00 -19.07
N SER A 167 -8.13 -10.89 -18.52
CA SER A 167 -9.20 -10.85 -17.49
C SER A 167 -8.87 -11.58 -16.18
N LYS A 168 -7.57 -11.78 -15.90
CA LYS A 168 -7.07 -12.31 -14.62
C LYS A 168 -6.35 -11.22 -13.88
N TYR A 169 -6.56 -11.22 -12.58
CA TYR A 169 -5.90 -10.31 -11.67
C TYR A 169 -4.69 -10.99 -11.05
N ILE A 170 -3.53 -10.39 -11.24
CA ILE A 170 -2.24 -10.98 -10.89
C ILE A 170 -1.59 -10.14 -9.79
N THR A 171 -1.21 -10.79 -8.68
CA THR A 171 -0.48 -10.13 -7.60
C THR A 171 0.84 -10.83 -7.32
N GLY A 172 1.94 -10.08 -7.36
CA GLY A 172 3.26 -10.54 -6.96
C GLY A 172 3.51 -10.24 -5.49
N SER A 173 3.80 -11.27 -4.70
CA SER A 173 4.14 -11.16 -3.28
C SER A 173 5.59 -11.57 -3.04
N GLU A 174 6.29 -10.77 -2.22
CA GLU A 174 7.61 -11.13 -1.70
C GLU A 174 7.48 -11.52 -0.22
N PHE A 175 8.00 -12.69 0.16
CA PHE A 175 8.05 -13.16 1.53
C PHE A 175 9.39 -12.84 2.18
N TYR A 176 9.37 -12.27 3.38
CA TYR A 176 10.60 -11.90 4.10
C TYR A 176 11.45 -13.09 4.55
N ALA A 177 10.82 -14.26 4.74
CA ALA A 177 11.49 -15.51 5.10
C ALA A 177 10.74 -16.70 4.49
N ALA A 178 11.51 -17.70 4.04
CA ALA A 178 10.99 -19.00 3.64
C ALA A 178 10.28 -19.67 4.84
N LYS A 179 9.18 -20.37 4.58
CA LYS A 179 8.50 -21.22 5.57
C LYS A 179 8.51 -22.65 5.06
N ASP A 180 8.83 -23.60 5.93
CA ASP A 180 8.41 -24.97 5.67
C ASP A 180 6.95 -25.20 6.12
N LYS A 181 6.40 -26.35 5.69
CA LYS A 181 5.02 -26.77 5.96
C LYS A 181 4.72 -26.99 7.46
N SER A 182 5.72 -26.96 8.33
CA SER A 182 5.59 -27.18 9.78
C SER A 182 5.77 -25.91 10.63
N GLY A 183 6.11 -24.78 10.01
CA GLY A 183 6.41 -23.53 10.72
C GLY A 183 7.79 -23.51 11.38
N MET A 184 8.65 -24.49 11.09
CA MET A 184 10.06 -24.47 11.46
C MET A 184 10.90 -23.79 10.37
N LYS A 185 12.08 -23.30 10.76
CA LYS A 185 13.13 -22.95 9.79
C LYS A 185 13.79 -24.25 9.37
N THR A 186 13.64 -24.64 8.11
CA THR A 186 14.45 -25.70 7.51
C THR A 186 15.23 -25.15 6.33
N ASP A 187 16.34 -25.82 6.03
CA ASP A 187 17.25 -25.51 4.92
C ASP A 187 16.62 -25.74 3.53
N ALA A 188 15.35 -26.19 3.48
CA ALA A 188 14.54 -26.30 2.27
C ALA A 188 13.81 -24.97 2.01
N GLU A 189 14.58 -23.95 1.63
CA GLU A 189 14.13 -22.58 1.38
C GLU A 189 13.19 -22.47 0.15
N ILE A 190 11.87 -22.46 0.38
CA ILE A 190 10.85 -21.97 -0.56
C ILE A 190 9.95 -20.98 0.22
N ALA A 191 9.57 -19.80 -0.28
CA ALA A 191 9.86 -19.08 -1.52
C ALA A 191 9.96 -17.59 -1.16
N PRO A 192 10.88 -16.78 -1.73
CA PRO A 192 10.76 -15.35 -1.55
C PRO A 192 9.75 -14.73 -2.53
N TYR A 193 9.33 -15.39 -3.63
CA TYR A 193 8.44 -14.76 -4.63
C TYR A 193 7.33 -15.67 -5.11
N ILE A 194 6.10 -15.17 -5.03
CA ILE A 194 4.89 -15.88 -5.49
C ILE A 194 4.01 -14.92 -6.28
N TYR A 195 3.57 -15.32 -7.46
CA TYR A 195 2.48 -14.66 -8.17
C TYR A 195 1.18 -15.43 -7.99
N PHE A 196 0.16 -14.77 -7.44
CA PHE A 196 -1.18 -15.33 -7.35
C PHE A 196 -1.98 -14.95 -8.60
N VAL A 197 -2.54 -15.95 -9.26
CA VAL A 197 -3.36 -15.77 -10.47
C VAL A 197 -4.82 -15.93 -10.09
N ASN A 198 -5.55 -14.83 -10.06
CA ASN A 198 -6.93 -14.79 -9.61
C ASN A 198 -7.88 -14.42 -10.76
N VAL A 199 -9.14 -14.83 -10.63
CA VAL A 199 -10.25 -14.25 -11.39
C VAL A 199 -11.14 -13.48 -10.44
N ARG A 200 -11.69 -12.36 -10.92
CA ARG A 200 -12.69 -11.60 -10.18
C ARG A 200 -14.08 -12.08 -10.57
N THR A 201 -14.89 -12.44 -9.59
CA THR A 201 -16.30 -12.81 -9.83
C THR A 201 -17.12 -11.57 -10.13
N ALA A 202 -18.34 -11.76 -10.65
CA ALA A 202 -19.29 -10.66 -10.86
C ALA A 202 -19.62 -9.90 -9.56
N ALA A 203 -19.49 -10.57 -8.40
CA ALA A 203 -19.68 -9.97 -7.08
C ALA A 203 -18.43 -9.20 -6.58
N GLY A 204 -17.35 -9.17 -7.35
CA GLY A 204 -16.09 -8.50 -6.98
C GLY A 204 -15.13 -9.35 -6.13
N GLU A 205 -15.48 -10.61 -5.84
CA GLU A 205 -14.64 -11.51 -5.05
C GLU A 205 -13.48 -12.05 -5.89
N GLU A 206 -12.32 -12.24 -5.26
CA GLU A 206 -11.15 -12.82 -5.93
C GLU A 206 -11.08 -14.32 -5.65
N LYS A 207 -11.07 -15.12 -6.72
CA LYS A 207 -10.90 -16.56 -6.66
C LYS A 207 -9.53 -16.94 -7.22
N LEU A 208 -8.69 -17.52 -6.37
CA LEU A 208 -7.41 -18.08 -6.77
C LEU A 208 -7.59 -19.24 -7.74
N LEU A 209 -6.93 -19.18 -8.89
CA LEU A 209 -6.84 -20.28 -9.85
C LEU A 209 -5.63 -21.15 -9.57
N TYR A 210 -4.46 -20.51 -9.42
CA TYR A 210 -3.17 -21.13 -9.11
C TYR A 210 -2.16 -20.06 -8.71
N ALA A 211 -1.01 -20.49 -8.19
CA ALA A 211 0.14 -19.63 -7.98
C ALA A 211 1.28 -20.00 -8.93
N LEU A 212 2.15 -19.03 -9.22
CA LEU A 212 3.45 -19.23 -9.83
C LEU A 212 4.50 -18.93 -8.77
N GLU A 213 5.16 -19.97 -8.27
CA GLU A 213 6.13 -19.91 -7.18
C GLU A 213 7.55 -19.97 -7.75
N VAL A 214 8.42 -19.09 -7.29
CA VAL A 214 9.84 -19.12 -7.61
C VAL A 214 10.53 -20.03 -6.59
N LEU A 215 10.79 -21.28 -6.99
CA LEU A 215 11.37 -22.30 -6.13
C LEU A 215 12.88 -22.34 -6.27
N LYS A 216 13.61 -22.43 -5.15
CA LYS A 216 15.05 -22.61 -5.17
C LYS A 216 15.39 -23.99 -5.72
N PHE A 217 16.23 -24.05 -6.74
CA PHE A 217 16.72 -25.30 -7.31
C PHE A 217 18.08 -25.64 -6.68
N ARG A 218 18.30 -26.92 -6.35
CA ARG A 218 19.60 -27.35 -5.82
C ARG A 218 20.60 -27.39 -6.98
N LYS A 219 21.53 -26.43 -7.02
CA LYS A 219 22.62 -26.44 -8.00
C LYS A 219 23.43 -27.72 -7.89
N ILE A 220 23.61 -28.41 -9.01
CA ILE A 220 24.52 -29.55 -9.14
C ILE A 220 25.85 -29.07 -9.73
N LYS A 221 25.79 -28.08 -10.63
CA LYS A 221 26.93 -27.37 -11.21
C LYS A 221 26.85 -25.88 -10.88
N SER A 222 28.00 -25.19 -10.89
CA SER A 222 28.08 -23.74 -10.58
C SER A 222 27.20 -22.87 -11.49
N ASN A 223 27.00 -23.31 -12.73
CA ASN A 223 26.27 -22.57 -13.77
C ASN A 223 24.77 -22.91 -13.80
N ASP A 224 24.31 -23.83 -12.94
CA ASP A 224 22.89 -24.14 -12.83
C ASP A 224 22.14 -22.93 -12.26
N PRO A 225 20.87 -22.73 -12.65
CA PRO A 225 20.06 -21.65 -12.11
C PRO A 225 19.85 -21.79 -10.60
N ASP A 226 19.71 -20.66 -9.91
CA ASP A 226 19.34 -20.63 -8.48
C ASP A 226 17.87 -20.96 -8.26
N TYR A 227 17.00 -20.58 -9.21
CA TYR A 227 15.56 -20.73 -9.09
C TYR A 227 14.89 -21.17 -10.39
N ILE A 228 13.72 -21.77 -10.23
CA ILE A 228 12.84 -22.21 -11.30
C ILE A 228 11.39 -21.78 -10.99
N LEU A 229 10.65 -21.40 -12.04
CA LEU A 229 9.24 -21.08 -11.89
C LEU A 229 8.41 -22.37 -11.86
N THR A 230 7.49 -22.43 -10.92
CA THR A 230 6.63 -23.59 -10.72
C THR A 230 5.19 -23.15 -10.57
N LYS A 231 4.29 -23.81 -11.27
CA LYS A 231 2.86 -23.58 -11.12
C LYS A 231 2.29 -24.51 -10.07
N VAL A 232 1.55 -23.96 -9.12
CA VAL A 232 0.92 -24.68 -8.02
C VAL A 232 -0.58 -24.46 -8.03
N VAL A 233 -1.35 -25.52 -8.18
CA VAL A 233 -2.81 -25.50 -8.00
C VAL A 233 -3.16 -25.93 -6.59
N TYR A 234 -3.86 -25.07 -5.87
CA TYR A 234 -4.30 -25.33 -4.49
C TYR A 234 -5.66 -26.03 -4.46
N ALA A 235 -5.78 -27.03 -3.59
CA ALA A 235 -7.01 -27.67 -3.19
C ALA A 235 -7.93 -26.72 -2.44
N THR A 236 -9.22 -27.07 -2.35
CA THR A 236 -10.21 -26.36 -1.52
C THR A 236 -9.86 -26.33 -0.03
N ASN A 237 -9.05 -27.28 0.47
CA ASN A 237 -8.54 -27.30 1.84
C ASN A 237 -7.17 -26.60 2.00
N GLY A 238 -6.66 -25.94 0.96
CA GLY A 238 -5.36 -25.27 0.96
C GLY A 238 -4.15 -26.19 0.74
N ALA A 239 -4.34 -27.50 0.56
CA ALA A 239 -3.26 -28.41 0.17
C ALA A 239 -2.81 -28.14 -1.27
N GLN A 240 -1.54 -28.42 -1.60
CA GLN A 240 -1.05 -28.33 -2.98
C GLN A 240 -1.44 -29.62 -3.72
N ASN A 241 -2.17 -29.50 -4.83
CA ASN A 241 -2.69 -30.64 -5.58
C ASN A 241 -1.89 -30.97 -6.84
N ILE A 242 -1.40 -29.95 -7.55
CA ILE A 242 -0.70 -30.12 -8.82
C ILE A 242 0.48 -29.15 -8.84
N ASN A 243 1.66 -29.70 -9.12
CA ASN A 243 2.89 -28.95 -9.30
C ASN A 243 3.38 -29.21 -10.74
N GLU A 244 3.46 -28.15 -11.54
CA GLU A 244 4.05 -28.17 -12.89
C GLU A 244 5.32 -27.31 -12.86
N THR A 245 6.48 -27.95 -13.00
CA THR A 245 7.76 -27.26 -13.08
C THR A 245 7.96 -26.69 -14.48
N LEU A 246 8.19 -25.39 -14.58
CA LEU A 246 8.29 -24.68 -15.85
C LEU A 246 9.77 -24.45 -16.20
N GLU A 247 10.46 -25.51 -16.63
CA GLU A 247 11.94 -25.55 -16.85
C GLU A 247 12.52 -24.45 -17.74
N LYS A 248 11.69 -23.86 -18.61
CA LYS A 248 12.09 -22.73 -19.45
C LYS A 248 12.33 -21.43 -18.66
N TYR A 249 11.70 -21.27 -17.49
CA TYR A 249 11.73 -20.01 -16.73
C TYR A 249 12.61 -20.18 -15.49
N THR A 250 13.86 -19.75 -15.62
CA THR A 250 14.89 -19.89 -14.60
C THR A 250 15.50 -18.55 -14.22
N PHE A 251 15.96 -18.44 -12.97
CA PHE A 251 16.48 -17.21 -12.39
C PHE A 251 17.73 -17.45 -11.55
N THR A 252 18.48 -16.38 -11.32
CA THR A 252 19.69 -16.34 -10.49
C THR A 252 19.48 -15.46 -9.27
N THR A 253 20.37 -15.54 -8.28
CA THR A 253 20.41 -14.58 -7.15
C THR A 253 21.40 -13.43 -7.48
N PRO A 254 21.05 -12.15 -7.22
CA PRO A 254 19.74 -11.66 -6.79
C PRO A 254 18.70 -11.80 -7.90
N LEU A 255 17.43 -11.94 -7.51
CA LEU A 255 16.33 -12.07 -8.46
C LEU A 255 16.17 -10.78 -9.28
N ASP A 256 16.16 -10.92 -10.60
CA ASP A 256 15.76 -9.87 -11.53
C ASP A 256 14.23 -9.83 -11.67
N TYR A 257 13.61 -8.77 -11.16
CA TYR A 257 12.17 -8.58 -11.16
C TYR A 257 11.60 -8.36 -12.56
N ASP A 258 12.34 -7.74 -13.47
CA ASP A 258 11.88 -7.48 -14.83
C ASP A 258 11.92 -8.77 -15.66
N LYS A 259 12.95 -9.59 -15.46
CA LYS A 259 13.00 -10.95 -16.01
C LYS A 259 11.86 -11.81 -15.46
N LEU A 260 11.59 -11.74 -14.16
CA LEU A 260 10.50 -12.49 -13.53
C LEU A 260 9.13 -12.04 -14.06
N HIS A 261 8.89 -10.73 -14.12
CA HIS A 261 7.66 -10.17 -14.69
C HIS A 261 7.45 -10.64 -16.14
N THR A 262 8.49 -10.54 -16.98
CA THR A 262 8.46 -10.98 -18.38
C THR A 262 8.15 -12.47 -18.50
N ALA A 263 8.75 -13.30 -17.63
CA ALA A 263 8.46 -14.73 -17.58
C ALA A 263 6.98 -15.01 -17.25
N VAL A 264 6.42 -14.30 -16.27
CA VAL A 264 5.01 -14.41 -15.89
C VAL A 264 4.10 -13.97 -17.04
N LEU A 265 4.35 -12.81 -17.67
CA LEU A 265 3.58 -12.35 -18.83
C LEU A 265 3.60 -13.36 -19.98
N THR A 266 4.78 -13.90 -20.27
CA THR A 266 4.98 -14.89 -21.34
C THR A 266 4.21 -16.18 -21.06
N TYR A 267 4.32 -16.71 -19.84
CA TYR A 267 3.60 -17.91 -19.43
C TYR A 267 2.07 -17.71 -19.49
N LEU A 268 1.58 -16.56 -19.02
CA LEU A 268 0.17 -16.20 -19.03
C LEU A 268 -0.36 -15.81 -20.42
N LYS A 269 0.54 -15.68 -21.41
CA LYS A 269 0.25 -15.21 -22.78
C LYS A 269 -0.45 -13.84 -22.76
N CYS A 270 0.02 -12.93 -21.91
CA CYS A 270 -0.49 -11.56 -21.86
C CYS A 270 -0.15 -10.86 -23.17
N LYS A 271 -1.13 -10.21 -23.78
CA LYS A 271 -0.85 -9.28 -24.88
C LYS A 271 -0.28 -8.01 -24.26
N ASN A 272 0.91 -7.60 -24.71
CA ASN A 272 1.47 -6.29 -24.40
C ASN A 272 0.60 -5.18 -24.99
#